data_AF-A0A6I9XSL2-F1
#
_entry.id   AF-A0A6I9XSL2-F1
#
_cell.length_a   1.000
_cell.length_b   1.000
_cell.length_c   1.000
_cell.angle_alpha   90.00
_cell.angle_beta   90.00
_cell.angle_gamma   90.00
#
_symmetry.space_group_name_H-M   'P 1'
#
loop_
_entity.id
_entity.type
_entity.pdbx_description
1 polymer ?
#
loop_
_entity_poly.entity_id
_entity_poly.type
_entity_poly.pdbx_seq_one_letter_code
_entity_poly.pdbx_strand_id
1 'polypeptide(L)'
;MSMVDVLSASESNETQPYLLVLNKMDLLGEEDQADLLKTCNSLGLGPACLLSCRTGDGIVAFLNALQEQLARMCGDPRTGSPSPTQARHQLSLQKCLEALGCFAEYQLMDLVLAAEQLRLARRQLGRLTGQVGTEELLAIIFKDFCIGK
;
A
#
# COMPACT_ATOMS: atom_id res chain seq x y z
N MET A 1 34.45 4.41 -3.73
CA MET A 1 33.01 4.44 -4.06
C MET A 1 32.29 4.28 -2.74
N SER A 2 31.80 5.38 -2.17
CA SER A 2 31.40 5.44 -0.77
C SER A 2 29.95 4.99 -0.60
N MET A 3 29.65 4.31 0.50
CA MET A 3 28.31 3.83 0.88
C MET A 3 27.28 4.96 1.06
N VAL A 4 27.75 6.22 1.04
CA VAL A 4 26.95 7.45 1.23
C VAL A 4 26.20 7.83 -0.06
N ASP A 5 26.69 7.42 -1.23
CA ASP A 5 26.16 7.88 -2.52
C ASP A 5 24.86 7.16 -2.96
N VAL A 6 24.52 6.02 -2.35
CA VAL A 6 23.27 5.29 -2.66
C VAL A 6 22.06 5.86 -1.91
N LEU A 7 22.30 6.70 -0.89
CA LEU A 7 21.27 7.26 -0.01
C LEU A 7 20.96 8.73 -0.28
N SER A 8 21.45 9.32 -1.39
CA SER A 8 21.02 10.66 -1.79
C SER A 8 19.55 10.61 -2.19
N ALA A 9 18.70 10.92 -1.22
CA ALA A 9 17.26 10.93 -1.29
C ALA A 9 16.76 11.71 -2.50
N SER A 10 15.92 11.07 -3.30
CA SER A 10 15.04 11.76 -4.22
C SER A 10 14.02 12.55 -3.39
N GLU A 11 13.97 13.86 -3.63
CA GLU A 11 12.98 14.77 -3.06
C GLU A 11 11.58 14.36 -3.53
N SER A 12 10.83 13.68 -2.67
CA SER A 12 9.38 13.51 -2.75
C SER A 12 8.86 13.26 -1.33
N ASN A 13 8.11 14.23 -0.83
CA ASN A 13 7.88 14.51 0.58
C ASN A 13 6.73 13.68 1.19
N GLU A 14 6.88 12.36 1.21
CA GLU A 14 6.18 11.43 2.09
C GLU A 14 7.20 10.39 2.54
N THR A 15 7.67 10.47 3.78
CA THR A 15 8.66 9.51 4.33
C THR A 15 8.04 8.14 4.44
N GLN A 16 8.14 7.34 3.36
CA GLN A 16 7.74 5.94 3.39
C GLN A 16 8.54 5.23 4.50
N PRO A 17 7.85 4.50 5.39
CA PRO A 17 8.52 3.85 6.51
C PRO A 17 9.40 2.72 5.97
N TYR A 18 10.69 2.79 6.27
CA TYR A 18 11.68 1.80 5.83
C TYR A 18 12.34 1.12 7.04
N LEU A 19 12.77 -0.13 6.83
CA LEU A 19 13.52 -0.93 7.80
C LEU A 19 14.88 -1.27 7.17
N LEU A 20 15.97 -0.85 7.79
CA LEU A 20 17.31 -1.08 7.28
C LEU A 20 17.77 -2.49 7.64
N VAL A 21 18.17 -3.28 6.65
CA VAL A 21 18.64 -4.66 6.86
C VAL A 21 20.11 -4.77 6.47
N LEU A 22 20.95 -5.04 7.45
CA LEU A 22 22.39 -5.19 7.31
C LEU A 22 22.72 -6.69 7.31
N ASN A 23 22.91 -7.24 6.12
CA ASN A 23 23.24 -8.65 5.93
C ASN A 23 24.75 -8.91 6.16
N LYS A 24 25.09 -10.19 6.38
CA LYS A 24 26.45 -10.74 6.58
C LYS A 24 27.05 -10.41 7.95
N MET A 25 26.23 -10.40 9.00
CA MET A 25 26.74 -10.18 10.37
C MET A 25 27.77 -11.25 10.81
N ASP A 26 27.77 -12.42 10.17
CA ASP A 26 28.74 -13.50 10.39
C ASP A 26 30.19 -13.12 10.05
N LEU A 27 30.40 -12.04 9.30
CA LEU A 27 31.73 -11.52 8.95
C LEU A 27 32.23 -10.45 9.93
N LEU A 28 31.44 -10.07 10.93
CA LEU A 28 31.70 -8.95 11.84
C LEU A 28 31.89 -9.45 13.28
N GLY A 29 32.86 -8.87 13.99
CA GLY A 29 32.99 -9.07 15.44
C GLY A 29 31.88 -8.36 16.21
N GLU A 30 31.69 -8.72 17.48
CA GLU A 30 30.65 -8.10 18.34
C GLU A 30 30.83 -6.58 18.49
N GLU A 31 32.08 -6.10 18.54
CA GLU A 31 32.40 -4.67 18.60
C GLU A 31 31.99 -3.93 17.32
N ASP A 32 32.30 -4.50 16.15
CA ASP A 32 31.94 -3.92 14.85
C ASP A 32 30.43 -3.86 14.64
N GLN A 33 29.71 -4.89 15.10
CA GLN A 33 28.25 -4.94 15.05
C GLN A 33 27.62 -3.82 15.89
N ALA A 34 28.14 -3.60 17.11
CA ALA A 34 27.66 -2.54 17.98
C ALA A 34 27.94 -1.15 17.38
N ASP A 35 29.11 -0.96 16.76
CA ASP A 35 29.48 0.32 16.16
C ASP A 35 28.68 0.63 14.89
N LEU A 36 28.33 -0.38 14.09
CA LEU A 36 27.42 -0.21 12.95
C LEU A 36 26.04 0.24 13.39
N LEU A 37 25.47 -0.36 14.44
CA LEU A 37 24.16 0.04 14.98
C LEU A 37 24.19 1.46 15.54
N LYS A 38 25.24 1.84 16.27
CA LYS A 38 25.43 3.22 16.74
C LYS A 38 25.51 4.21 15.58
N THR A 39 26.25 3.85 14.53
CA THR A 39 26.42 4.69 13.33
C THR A 39 25.10 4.88 12.59
N CYS A 40 24.29 3.82 12.47
CA CYS A 40 22.96 3.93 11.86
C CYS A 40 22.06 4.90 12.65
N ASN A 41 22.07 4.78 13.98
CA ASN A 41 21.32 5.67 14.86
C ASN A 41 21.79 7.13 14.79
N SER A 42 23.11 7.38 14.71
CA SER A 42 23.65 8.75 14.65
C SER A 42 23.40 9.44 13.30
N LEU A 43 23.33 8.65 12.21
CA LEU A 43 22.97 9.13 10.87
C LEU A 43 21.47 9.40 10.72
N GLY A 44 20.65 9.11 11.73
CA GLY A 44 19.19 9.22 11.65
C GLY A 44 18.58 8.24 10.65
N LEU A 45 19.30 7.17 10.32
CA LEU A 45 18.74 6.06 9.57
C LEU A 45 17.73 5.36 10.49
N GLY A 46 16.58 4.98 9.94
CA GLY A 46 15.52 4.27 10.66
C GLY A 46 16.00 2.98 11.34
N PRO A 47 15.09 2.22 11.97
CA PRO A 47 15.45 1.00 12.69
C PRO A 47 16.31 0.07 11.82
N ALA A 48 17.45 -0.36 12.36
CA ALA A 48 18.43 -1.19 11.68
C ALA A 48 18.47 -2.60 12.29
N CYS A 49 18.43 -3.62 11.44
CA CYS A 49 18.52 -5.03 11.83
C CYS A 49 19.77 -5.65 11.21
N LEU A 50 20.62 -6.24 12.04
CA LEU A 50 21.72 -7.09 11.60
C LEU A 50 21.24 -8.53 11.44
N LEU A 51 21.61 -9.18 10.33
CA LEU A 51 21.35 -10.59 10.12
C LEU A 51 22.42 -11.24 9.26
N SER A 52 22.44 -12.57 9.25
CA SER A 52 23.16 -13.36 8.25
C SER A 52 22.18 -14.27 7.53
N CYS A 53 21.98 -14.02 6.23
CA CYS A 53 21.21 -14.94 5.39
C CYS A 53 21.89 -16.31 5.24
N ARG A 54 23.18 -16.43 5.55
CA ARG A 54 23.94 -17.67 5.42
C ARG A 54 23.77 -18.57 6.65
N THR A 55 23.91 -18.01 7.85
CA THR A 55 23.79 -18.79 9.10
C THR A 55 22.35 -18.84 9.59
N GLY A 56 21.52 -17.87 9.20
CA GLY A 56 20.16 -17.69 9.70
C GLY A 56 20.07 -16.79 10.93
N ASP A 57 21.22 -16.33 11.45
CA ASP A 57 21.27 -15.47 12.63
C ASP A 57 20.60 -14.11 12.35
N GLY A 58 19.89 -13.58 13.35
CA GLY A 58 19.20 -12.29 13.24
C GLY A 58 17.90 -12.31 12.41
N ILE A 59 17.58 -13.39 11.67
CA ILE A 59 16.35 -13.46 10.86
C ILE A 59 15.09 -13.36 11.72
N VAL A 60 15.04 -14.06 12.86
CA VAL A 60 13.87 -14.02 13.77
C VAL A 60 13.66 -12.61 14.32
N ALA A 61 14.74 -11.93 14.72
CA ALA A 61 14.68 -10.57 15.22
C ALA A 61 14.19 -9.59 14.14
N PHE A 62 14.68 -9.73 12.90
CA PHE A 62 14.21 -8.99 11.75
C PHE A 62 12.72 -9.21 11.47
N LEU A 63 12.25 -10.46 11.46
CA LEU A 63 10.84 -10.77 11.21
C LEU A 63 9.93 -10.17 12.28
N ASN A 64 10.34 -10.18 13.55
CA ASN A 64 9.59 -9.55 14.64
C ASN A 64 9.51 -8.03 14.46
N ALA A 65 10.62 -7.37 14.12
CA ALA A 65 10.65 -5.94 13.86
C ALA A 65 9.77 -5.55 12.65
N LEU A 66 9.83 -6.35 11.57
CA LEU A 66 8.98 -6.17 10.40
C LEU A 66 7.49 -6.34 10.74
N GLN A 67 7.15 -7.36 11.52
CA GLN A 67 5.78 -7.60 11.96
C GLN A 67 5.24 -6.42 12.77
N GLU A 68 6.04 -5.89 13.70
CA GLU A 68 5.66 -4.74 14.50
C GLU A 68 5.45 -3.48 13.64
N GLN A 69 6.33 -3.25 12.66
CA GLN A 69 6.18 -2.13 11.74
C GLN A 69 4.90 -2.27 10.89
N LEU A 70 4.63 -3.47 10.36
CA LEU A 70 3.43 -3.73 9.57
C LEU A 70 2.15 -3.61 10.41
N ALA A 71 2.16 -4.07 11.67
CA ALA A 71 1.03 -3.92 12.57
C ALA A 71 0.70 -2.43 12.83
N ARG A 72 1.73 -1.57 12.94
CA ARG A 72 1.52 -0.11 13.07
C ARG A 72 0.97 0.51 11.79
N MET A 73 1.42 0.06 10.61
CA MET A 73 0.98 0.61 9.32
C MET A 73 -0.41 0.14 8.90
N CYS A 74 -0.72 -1.14 9.12
CA CYS A 74 -1.93 -1.77 8.62
C CYS A 74 -3.01 -1.97 9.70
N GLY A 75 -2.70 -1.67 10.97
CA GLY A 75 -3.57 -2.02 12.10
C GLY A 75 -3.54 -3.51 12.42
N ASP A 76 -4.33 -3.95 13.41
CA ASP A 76 -4.49 -5.38 13.70
C ASP A 76 -5.42 -6.03 12.66
N PRO A 77 -4.94 -6.98 11.84
CA PRO A 77 -5.78 -7.69 10.86
C PRO A 77 -6.89 -8.53 11.51
N ARG A 78 -6.90 -8.66 12.85
CA ARG A 78 -7.97 -9.31 13.63
C ARG A 78 -9.04 -8.31 14.09
N THR A 79 -8.73 -7.00 14.12
CA THR A 79 -9.71 -5.95 14.40
C THR A 79 -10.38 -5.51 13.10
N GLY A 80 -11.40 -6.28 12.70
CA GLY A 80 -12.11 -6.09 11.43
C GLY A 80 -11.50 -6.93 10.32
N SER A 81 -12.36 -7.63 9.57
CA SER A 81 -11.91 -8.52 8.50
C SER A 81 -11.28 -7.71 7.36
N PRO A 82 -9.97 -7.84 7.06
CA PRO A 82 -9.39 -7.28 5.84
C PRO A 82 -9.88 -8.14 4.68
N SER A 83 -11.12 -7.89 4.29
CA SER A 83 -11.78 -8.62 3.23
C SER A 83 -11.37 -7.98 1.91
N PRO A 84 -11.08 -8.75 0.85
CA PRO A 84 -11.02 -8.22 -0.53
C PRO A 84 -12.24 -7.35 -0.89
N THR A 85 -13.36 -7.57 -0.19
CA THR A 85 -14.59 -6.78 -0.24
C THR A 85 -14.40 -5.34 0.24
N GLN A 86 -13.58 -5.08 1.26
CA GLN A 86 -13.31 -3.72 1.77
C GLN A 86 -12.53 -2.89 0.75
N ALA A 87 -11.51 -3.47 0.11
CA ALA A 87 -10.77 -2.80 -0.96
C ALA A 87 -11.66 -2.51 -2.18
N ARG A 88 -12.52 -3.46 -2.58
CA ARG A 88 -13.52 -3.24 -3.65
C ARG A 88 -14.53 -2.15 -3.28
N HIS A 89 -15.01 -2.16 -2.04
CA HIS A 89 -15.96 -1.16 -1.55
C HIS A 89 -15.33 0.23 -1.47
N GLN A 90 -14.11 0.34 -0.95
CA GLN A 90 -13.34 1.58 -0.92
C GLN A 90 -13.15 2.14 -2.32
N LEU A 91 -12.75 1.30 -3.29
CA LEU A 91 -12.59 1.71 -4.68
C LEU A 91 -13.92 2.22 -5.29
N SER A 92 -15.03 1.54 -5.03
CA SER A 92 -16.35 1.98 -5.49
C SER A 92 -16.78 3.30 -4.84
N LEU A 93 -16.54 3.49 -3.54
CA LEU A 93 -16.82 4.75 -2.84
C LEU A 93 -15.95 5.89 -3.37
N GLN A 94 -14.66 5.65 -3.61
CA GLN A 94 -13.74 6.64 -4.17
C GLN A 94 -14.21 7.12 -5.55
N LYS A 95 -14.55 6.19 -6.45
CA LYS A 95 -15.10 6.52 -7.77
C LYS A 95 -16.43 7.25 -7.70
N CYS A 96 -17.26 6.95 -6.69
CA CYS A 96 -18.49 7.69 -6.46
C CYS A 96 -18.20 9.15 -6.08
N LEU A 97 -17.24 9.38 -5.17
CA LEU A 97 -16.85 10.72 -4.74
C LEU A 97 -16.23 11.52 -5.88
N GLU A 98 -15.37 10.91 -6.70
CA GLU A 98 -14.80 11.55 -7.89
C GLU A 98 -15.89 12.04 -8.84
N ALA A 99 -16.87 11.19 -9.16
CA ALA A 99 -17.99 11.57 -10.03
C ALA A 99 -18.85 12.68 -9.42
N LEU A 100 -19.09 12.67 -8.09
CA LEU A 100 -19.79 13.76 -7.41
C LEU A 100 -19.00 15.07 -7.40
N GLY A 101 -17.67 15.00 -7.32
CA GLY A 101 -16.78 16.15 -7.49
C GLY A 101 -16.94 16.77 -8.88
N CYS A 102 -16.84 15.95 -9.93
CA CYS A 102 -17.06 16.41 -11.30
C CYS A 102 -18.49 16.94 -11.52
N PHE A 103 -19.52 16.35 -10.89
CA PHE A 103 -20.87 16.91 -10.93
C PHE A 103 -20.91 18.34 -10.38
N ALA A 104 -20.26 18.59 -9.24
CA ALA A 104 -20.24 19.92 -8.63
C ALA A 104 -19.59 20.98 -9.54
N GLU A 105 -18.62 20.58 -10.36
CA GLU A 105 -17.98 21.43 -11.36
C GLU A 105 -18.91 21.69 -12.57
N TYR A 106 -19.58 20.64 -13.08
CA TYR A 106 -20.40 20.76 -14.29
C TYR A 106 -21.82 21.28 -14.07
N GLN A 107 -22.36 21.24 -12.85
CA GLN A 107 -23.77 21.56 -12.57
C GLN A 107 -24.21 22.96 -13.04
N LEU A 108 -23.28 23.92 -13.13
CA LEU A 108 -23.55 25.29 -13.59
C LEU A 108 -23.12 25.55 -15.05
N MET A 109 -22.39 24.61 -15.67
CA MET A 109 -21.80 24.79 -17.00
C MET A 109 -22.50 23.94 -18.06
N ASP A 110 -22.78 22.67 -17.76
CA ASP A 110 -23.40 21.72 -18.68
C ASP A 110 -24.25 20.71 -17.91
N LEU A 111 -25.56 20.85 -18.03
CA LEU A 111 -26.53 20.00 -17.35
C LEU A 111 -26.48 18.55 -17.85
N VAL A 112 -26.13 18.32 -19.12
CA VAL A 112 -26.03 16.97 -19.70
C VAL A 112 -24.83 16.26 -19.10
N LEU A 113 -23.68 16.94 -19.03
CA LEU A 113 -22.47 16.38 -18.45
C LEU A 113 -22.62 16.17 -16.93
N ALA A 114 -23.26 17.10 -16.23
CA ALA A 114 -23.59 16.97 -14.82
C ALA A 114 -24.51 15.75 -14.56
N ALA A 115 -25.56 15.56 -15.37
CA ALA A 115 -26.45 14.41 -15.26
C ALA A 115 -25.71 13.08 -15.48
N GLU A 116 -24.75 13.03 -16.41
CA GLU A 116 -23.92 11.84 -16.63
C GLU A 116 -23.03 11.53 -15.42
N GLN A 117 -22.43 12.54 -14.78
CA GLN A 117 -21.65 12.35 -13.56
C GLN A 117 -22.51 11.82 -12.39
N LEU A 118 -23.75 12.31 -12.23
CA LEU A 118 -24.70 11.75 -11.26
C LEU A 118 -25.06 10.29 -11.58
N ARG A 119 -25.23 9.94 -12.86
CA ARG A 119 -25.49 8.57 -13.29
C ARG A 119 -24.32 7.65 -12.92
N LEU A 120 -23.08 8.11 -13.11
CA LEU A 120 -21.85 7.39 -12.74
C LEU A 120 -21.73 7.22 -11.21
N ALA A 121 -21.97 8.26 -10.43
CA ALA A 121 -21.97 8.19 -8.97
C ALA A 121 -23.00 7.16 -8.46
N ARG A 122 -24.25 7.23 -8.94
CA ARG A 122 -25.31 6.28 -8.60
C ARG A 122 -24.93 4.84 -8.93
N ARG A 123 -24.28 4.62 -10.08
CA ARG A 123 -23.81 3.29 -10.50
C ARG A 123 -22.75 2.72 -9.54
N GLN A 124 -21.80 3.54 -9.09
CA GLN A 124 -20.79 3.07 -8.12
C GLN A 124 -21.40 2.76 -6.75
N LEU A 125 -22.42 3.50 -6.32
CA LEU A 125 -23.20 3.18 -5.11
C LEU A 125 -24.03 1.89 -5.26
N GLY A 126 -24.64 1.67 -6.43
CA GLY A 126 -25.39 0.43 -6.72
C GLY A 126 -24.54 -0.83 -6.60
N ARG A 127 -23.27 -0.75 -6.99
CA ARG A 127 -22.29 -1.85 -6.81
C ARG A 127 -22.06 -2.22 -5.34
N LEU A 128 -22.20 -1.26 -4.41
CA LEU A 128 -22.08 -1.51 -2.97
C LEU A 128 -23.33 -2.14 -2.37
N THR A 129 -24.51 -1.73 -2.85
CA THR A 129 -25.81 -2.20 -2.34
C THR A 129 -26.32 -3.46 -3.04
N GLY A 130 -25.56 -4.01 -3.99
CA GLY A 130 -25.96 -5.18 -4.78
C GLY A 130 -26.93 -4.87 -5.92
N GLN A 131 -27.22 -3.59 -6.18
CA GLN A 131 -28.00 -3.14 -7.33
C GLN A 131 -27.08 -3.01 -8.55
N VAL A 132 -26.94 -4.10 -9.29
CA VAL A 132 -26.12 -4.19 -10.51
C VAL A 132 -27.03 -4.26 -11.73
N GLY A 133 -26.85 -3.34 -12.69
CA GLY A 133 -27.63 -3.32 -13.93
C GLY A 133 -27.34 -4.53 -14.83
N THR A 134 -28.28 -4.89 -15.72
CA THR A 134 -28.17 -6.04 -16.64
C THR A 134 -26.88 -6.03 -17.48
N GLU A 135 -26.44 -4.86 -17.93
CA GLU A 135 -25.19 -4.69 -18.70
C GLU A 135 -23.93 -5.08 -17.91
N GLU A 136 -23.91 -4.86 -16.59
CA GLU A 136 -22.78 -5.22 -15.74
C GLU A 136 -22.76 -6.70 -15.38
N LEU A 137 -23.95 -7.30 -15.25
CA LEU A 137 -24.09 -8.74 -15.06
C LEU A 137 -23.49 -9.50 -16.25
N LEU A 138 -23.74 -9.01 -17.48
CA LEU A 138 -23.11 -9.54 -18.68
C LEU A 138 -21.59 -9.37 -18.66
N ALA A 139 -21.07 -8.19 -18.31
CA ALA A 139 -19.63 -7.95 -18.26
C ALA A 139 -18.90 -8.84 -17.22
N ILE A 140 -19.52 -9.12 -16.06
CA ILE A 140 -18.97 -10.02 -15.05
C ILE A 140 -19.00 -11.47 -15.54
N ILE A 141 -20.12 -11.92 -16.13
CA ILE A 141 -20.22 -13.25 -16.72
C ILE A 141 -19.11 -13.46 -17.75
N PHE A 142 -18.87 -12.50 -18.63
CA PHE A 142 -17.87 -12.65 -19.71
C PHE A 142 -16.43 -12.31 -19.33
N LYS A 143 -16.17 -11.74 -18.14
CA LYS A 143 -14.81 -11.35 -17.72
C LYS A 143 -13.91 -12.56 -17.42
N ASP A 144 -14.49 -13.65 -16.92
CA ASP A 144 -13.74 -14.84 -16.50
C ASP A 144 -13.76 -15.96 -17.56
N PHE A 145 -14.39 -15.76 -18.72
CA PHE A 145 -14.24 -16.69 -19.84
C PHE A 145 -12.94 -16.41 -20.59
N CYS A 146 -12.02 -17.36 -20.58
CA CYS A 146 -10.93 -17.36 -21.54
C CYS A 146 -11.52 -17.31 -22.96
N ILE A 147 -11.07 -16.35 -23.77
CA ILE A 147 -11.38 -16.30 -25.20
C ILE A 147 -10.73 -17.54 -25.82
N GLY A 148 -11.54 -18.55 -26.13
CA GLY A 148 -11.07 -19.83 -26.68
C GLY A 148 -11.77 -21.03 -26.05
N LYS A 149 -13.03 -21.24 -26.41
CA LYS A 149 -13.51 -22.57 -26.75
C LYS A 149 -13.91 -22.55 -28.22
#